data_AF-A0A2Z7A4C0-F1
#
_entry.id   AF-A0A2Z7A4C0-F1
#
_cell.length_a   1.000
_cell.length_b   1.000
_cell.length_c   1.000
_cell.angle_alpha   90.00
_cell.angle_beta   90.00
_cell.angle_gamma   90.00
#
_symmetry.space_group_name_H-M   'P 1'
#
loop_
_entity.id
_entity.type
_entity.pdbx_description
1 polymer ?
#
loop_
_entity_poly.entity_id
_entity_poly.type
_entity_poly.pdbx_seq_one_letter_code
_entity_poly.pdbx_strand_id
1 'polypeptide(L)'
;MVGDGTTTVVLLAGEFMKEAKQFIEDGVHPQNLIRSYRTACQLAIEKIKELAVSIEGKSLTEKKSLLAKCAATTLSSKLIGGEKEFFASMVVDSVIAIGNDDRLIQVDISLHAALTL
;
A
#
# COMPACT_ATOMS: atom_id res chain seq x y z
N MET A 1 0.16 -12.39 0.06
CA MET A 1 -0.66 -11.68 -0.95
C MET A 1 -1.15 -10.40 -0.31
N VAL A 2 -0.75 -9.25 -0.84
CA VAL A 2 -1.27 -7.94 -0.41
C VAL A 2 -2.61 -7.74 -1.13
N GLY A 3 -3.70 -7.69 -0.37
CA GLY A 3 -5.07 -7.79 -0.89
C GLY A 3 -5.78 -6.46 -1.09
N ASP A 4 -5.18 -5.34 -0.69
CA ASP A 4 -5.72 -3.99 -0.89
C ASP A 4 -5.02 -3.31 -2.06
N GLY A 5 -5.77 -2.57 -2.88
CA GLY A 5 -5.22 -1.85 -4.05
C GLY A 5 -4.95 -2.67 -5.32
N THR A 6 -5.37 -3.95 -5.39
CA THR A 6 -5.18 -4.78 -6.61
C THR A 6 -5.81 -4.16 -7.85
N THR A 7 -7.01 -3.57 -7.73
CA THR A 7 -7.67 -2.82 -8.80
C THR A 7 -6.82 -1.63 -9.25
N THR A 8 -6.27 -0.87 -8.32
CA THR A 8 -5.43 0.30 -8.61
C THR A 8 -4.17 -0.10 -9.36
N VAL A 9 -3.52 -1.20 -8.98
CA VAL A 9 -2.31 -1.70 -9.66
C VAL A 9 -2.60 -2.04 -11.12
N VAL A 10 -3.69 -2.76 -11.40
CA VAL A 10 -4.07 -3.12 -12.78
C VAL A 10 -4.38 -1.87 -13.62
N LEU A 11 -5.14 -0.92 -13.06
CA LEU A 11 -5.47 0.32 -13.75
C LEU A 11 -4.22 1.17 -14.04
N LEU A 12 -3.32 1.29 -13.06
CA LEU A 12 -2.08 2.05 -13.22
C LEU A 12 -1.16 1.43 -14.28
N ALA A 13 -1.03 0.10 -14.30
CA ALA A 13 -0.27 -0.60 -15.33
C ALA A 13 -0.87 -0.38 -16.73
N GLY A 14 -2.21 -0.42 -16.83
CA GLY A 14 -2.94 -0.09 -18.05
C GLY A 14 -2.65 1.32 -18.56
N GLU A 15 -2.71 2.31 -17.67
CA GLU A 15 -2.46 3.71 -18.02
C GLU A 15 -1.00 3.95 -18.42
N PHE A 16 -0.02 3.32 -17.74
CA PHE A 16 1.39 3.38 -18.14
C PHE A 16 1.62 2.82 -19.56
N MET A 17 0.98 1.70 -19.91
CA MET A 17 1.10 1.15 -21.26
C MET A 17 0.46 2.05 -22.33
N LYS A 18 -0.68 2.67 -21.99
CA LYS A 18 -1.36 3.63 -22.87
C LYS A 18 -0.49 4.87 -23.13
N GLU A 19 0.13 5.43 -22.09
CA GLU A 19 1.04 6.58 -22.22
C GLU A 19 2.35 6.21 -22.92
N ALA A 20 2.84 4.98 -22.76
CA ALA A 20 4.04 4.50 -23.46
C ALA A 20 3.84 4.39 -24.98
N LYS A 21 2.60 4.13 -25.43
CA LYS A 21 2.26 3.92 -26.84
C LYS A 21 2.69 5.09 -27.73
N GLN A 22 2.42 6.33 -27.33
CA GLN A 22 2.76 7.51 -28.13
C GLN A 22 4.27 7.60 -28.40
N PHE A 23 5.10 7.29 -27.40
CA PHE A 23 6.55 7.33 -27.53
C PHE A 23 7.08 6.22 -28.44
N ILE A 24 6.43 5.06 -28.44
CA ILE A 24 6.78 3.97 -29.36
C ILE A 24 6.43 4.36 -30.80
N GLU A 25 5.27 5.00 -31.01
CA GLU A 25 4.85 5.51 -32.32
C GLU A 25 5.79 6.61 -32.83
N ASP A 26 6.35 7.43 -31.93
CA ASP A 26 7.40 8.43 -32.23
C ASP A 26 8.80 7.81 -32.45
N GLY A 27 8.95 6.48 -32.38
CA GLY A 27 10.19 5.78 -32.67
C GLY A 27 11.14 5.60 -31.48
N VAL A 28 10.69 5.85 -30.24
CA VAL A 28 11.50 5.57 -29.04
C VAL A 28 11.67 4.06 -28.86
N HIS A 29 12.91 3.60 -28.76
CA HIS A 29 13.20 2.19 -28.54
C HIS A 29 12.61 1.70 -27.19
N PRO A 30 11.81 0.60 -27.15
CA PRO A 30 11.13 0.15 -25.93
C PRO A 30 12.05 -0.05 -24.72
N GLN A 31 13.28 -0.50 -24.94
CA GLN A 31 14.29 -0.65 -23.87
C GLN A 31 14.57 0.66 -23.11
N ASN A 32 14.51 1.80 -23.80
CA ASN A 32 14.70 3.11 -23.17
C ASN A 32 13.52 3.46 -22.27
N LEU A 33 12.29 3.17 -22.70
CA LEU A 33 11.09 3.36 -21.88
C LEU A 33 11.12 2.49 -20.61
N ILE A 34 11.48 1.21 -20.75
CA ILE A 34 11.63 0.29 -19.61
C ILE A 34 12.66 0.83 -18.61
N ARG A 35 13.81 1.30 -19.10
CA ARG A 35 14.86 1.88 -18.23
C ARG A 35 14.35 3.13 -17.51
N SER A 36 13.67 4.03 -18.21
CA SER A 36 13.12 5.26 -17.63
C SER A 36 12.04 4.97 -16.58
N TYR A 37 11.12 4.03 -16.83
CA TYR A 37 10.10 3.65 -15.84
C TYR A 37 10.71 3.00 -14.60
N ARG A 38 11.78 2.21 -14.73
CA ARG A 38 12.51 1.68 -13.56
C ARG A 38 13.12 2.80 -12.72
N THR A 39 13.77 3.76 -13.35
CA THR A 39 14.32 4.93 -12.64
C THR A 39 13.22 5.75 -11.96
N ALA A 40 12.10 5.99 -12.65
CA ALA A 40 10.95 6.72 -12.09
C ALA A 40 10.34 5.97 -10.89
N CYS A 41 10.23 4.64 -10.97
CA CYS A 41 9.78 3.79 -9.87
C CYS A 41 10.68 3.94 -8.63
N GLN A 42 12.00 3.89 -8.82
CA GLN A 42 12.99 4.08 -7.75
C GLN A 42 12.78 5.43 -7.03
N LEU A 43 12.67 6.52 -7.79
CA LEU A 43 12.43 7.87 -7.25
C LEU A 43 11.09 7.98 -6.53
N ALA A 44 10.04 7.35 -7.06
CA ALA A 44 8.74 7.32 -6.43
C ALA A 44 8.78 6.58 -5.07
N ILE A 45 9.47 5.43 -5.02
CA ILE A 45 9.67 4.66 -3.78
C ILE A 45 10.42 5.49 -2.75
N GLU A 46 11.52 6.12 -3.15
CA GLU A 46 12.30 7.01 -2.27
C GLU A 46 11.42 8.13 -1.72
N LYS A 47 10.62 8.76 -2.59
CA LYS A 47 9.73 9.84 -2.17
C LYS A 47 8.64 9.39 -1.20
N ILE A 48 8.07 8.21 -1.41
CA ILE A 48 7.08 7.62 -0.49
C ILE A 48 7.71 7.38 0.89
N LYS A 49 8.96 6.90 0.94
CA LYS A 49 9.68 6.71 2.21
C LYS A 49 9.93 8.03 2.94
N GLU A 50 10.29 9.10 2.23
CA GLU A 50 10.48 10.43 2.81
C GLU A 50 9.18 11.00 3.41
N LEU A 51 8.04 10.70 2.80
CA LEU A 51 6.72 11.16 3.25
C LEU A 51 6.11 10.26 4.33
N ALA A 52 6.68 9.08 4.58
CA ALA A 52 6.16 8.13 5.54
C ALA A 52 6.34 8.66 6.97
N VAL A 53 5.24 8.66 7.74
CA VAL A 53 5.26 9.08 9.14
C VAL A 53 5.34 7.85 10.03
N SER A 54 6.41 7.75 10.82
CA SER A 54 6.58 6.65 11.77
C SER A 54 5.53 6.70 12.89
N ILE A 55 5.11 5.51 13.32
CA ILE A 55 4.24 5.31 14.50
C ILE A 55 5.02 4.76 15.70
N GLU A 56 6.35 4.66 15.58
CA GLU A 56 7.23 4.31 16.70
C GLU A 56 7.14 5.37 17.80
N GLY A 57 7.28 4.94 19.06
CA GLY A 57 7.13 5.81 20.22
C GLY A 57 5.69 6.20 20.60
N LYS A 58 4.68 5.89 19.78
CA LYS A 58 3.27 6.10 20.13
C LYS A 58 2.79 5.10 21.19
N SER A 59 1.87 5.54 22.05
CA SER A 59 1.25 4.67 23.04
C SER A 59 0.45 3.53 22.37
N LEU A 60 0.24 2.43 23.10
CA LEU A 60 -0.55 1.30 22.61
C LEU A 60 -1.96 1.73 22.15
N THR A 61 -2.57 2.65 22.89
CA THR A 61 -3.90 3.22 22.59
C THR A 61 -3.90 3.99 21.27
N GLU A 62 -2.87 4.81 21.01
CA GLU A 62 -2.73 5.54 19.75
C GLU A 62 -2.46 4.62 18.56
N LYS A 63 -1.59 3.61 18.75
CA LYS A 63 -1.33 2.59 17.72
C LYS A 63 -2.61 1.83 17.37
N LYS A 64 -3.39 1.42 18.38
CA LYS A 64 -4.70 0.77 18.19
C LYS A 64 -5.66 1.64 17.38
N SER A 65 -5.76 2.92 17.70
CA SER A 65 -6.60 3.88 16.97
C SER A 65 -6.17 4.05 15.51
N LEU A 66 -4.86 4.14 15.25
CA LEU A 66 -4.33 4.25 13.88
C LEU A 66 -4.57 2.97 13.07
N LEU A 67 -4.33 1.80 13.66
CA LEU A 67 -4.60 0.51 13.00
C LEU A 67 -6.09 0.34 12.69
N ALA A 68 -6.97 0.79 13.57
CA ALA A 68 -8.42 0.74 13.33
C ALA A 68 -8.83 1.64 12.15
N LYS A 69 -8.22 2.82 12.03
CA LYS A 69 -8.43 3.70 10.87
C LYS A 69 -7.92 3.07 9.58
N CYS A 70 -6.74 2.45 9.59
CA CYS A 70 -6.19 1.74 8.43
C CYS A 70 -7.12 0.59 8.00
N ALA A 71 -7.55 -0.24 8.95
CA ALA A 71 -8.49 -1.33 8.68
C ALA A 71 -9.83 -0.82 8.13
N ALA A 72 -10.39 0.24 8.71
CA ALA A 72 -11.65 0.83 8.25
C ALA A 72 -11.57 1.35 6.80
N THR A 73 -10.42 1.93 6.39
CA THR A 73 -10.20 2.37 5.00
C THR A 73 -10.31 1.20 4.02
N THR A 74 -9.60 0.10 4.30
CA THR A 74 -9.63 -1.12 3.45
C THR A 74 -11.01 -1.79 3.44
N LEU A 75 -11.81 -1.65 4.50
CA LEU A 75 -13.16 -2.22 4.59
C LEU A 75 -14.23 -1.34 3.91
N SER A 76 -13.97 -0.05 3.75
CA SER A 76 -14.96 0.92 3.24
C SER A 76 -15.46 0.62 1.82
N SER A 77 -14.65 -0.05 0.99
CA SER A 77 -15.00 -0.43 -0.39
C SER A 77 -15.57 -1.83 -0.54
N LYS A 78 -15.80 -2.56 0.56
CA LYS A 78 -16.27 -3.94 0.59
C LYS A 78 -17.73 -4.04 1.05
N LEU A 79 -18.32 -5.23 0.89
CA LEU A 79 -19.71 -5.50 1.30
C LEU A 79 -20.00 -5.15 2.77
N ILE A 80 -18.99 -5.30 3.64
CA ILE A 80 -19.07 -4.99 5.07
C ILE A 80 -18.73 -3.52 5.41
N GLY A 81 -18.64 -2.64 4.40
CA GLY A 81 -18.28 -1.23 4.58
C GLY A 81 -19.27 -0.44 5.45
N GLY A 82 -20.52 -0.89 5.54
CA GLY A 82 -21.54 -0.27 6.41
C GLY A 82 -21.30 -0.51 7.91
N GLU A 83 -20.61 -1.60 8.26
CA GLU A 83 -20.29 -1.99 9.65
C GLU A 83 -18.78 -1.99 9.88
N LYS A 84 -18.05 -1.16 9.13
CA LYS A 84 -16.59 -1.17 9.08
C LYS A 84 -15.96 -0.84 10.44
N GLU A 85 -16.58 -0.01 11.26
CA GLU A 85 -16.07 0.35 12.59
C GLU A 85 -16.06 -0.87 13.52
N PHE A 86 -17.11 -1.68 13.49
CA PHE A 86 -17.22 -2.91 14.26
C PHE A 86 -16.16 -3.93 13.82
N PHE A 87 -16.08 -4.20 12.51
CA PHE A 87 -15.11 -5.15 11.97
C PHE A 87 -13.66 -4.65 12.11
N ALA A 88 -13.41 -3.36 11.97
CA ALA A 88 -12.08 -2.78 12.17
C ALA A 88 -11.60 -2.96 13.61
N SER A 89 -12.45 -2.70 14.62
CA SER A 89 -12.09 -2.95 16.02
C SER A 89 -11.77 -4.43 16.25
N MET A 90 -12.63 -5.33 15.77
CA MET A 90 -12.44 -6.78 15.93
C MET A 90 -11.13 -7.28 15.31
N VAL A 91 -10.78 -6.80 14.12
CA VAL A 91 -9.52 -7.16 13.45
C VAL A 91 -8.32 -6.65 14.24
N VAL A 92 -8.35 -5.41 14.71
CA VAL A 92 -7.24 -4.84 15.48
C VAL A 92 -7.08 -5.54 16.83
N ASP A 93 -8.18 -5.85 17.52
CA ASP A 93 -8.16 -6.61 18.76
C ASP A 93 -7.56 -8.01 18.57
N SER A 94 -7.92 -8.68 17.46
CA SER A 94 -7.38 -9.99 17.11
C SER A 94 -5.87 -9.93 16.81
N VAL A 95 -5.42 -8.91 16.09
CA VAL A 95 -3.99 -8.70 15.77
C VAL A 95 -3.18 -8.40 17.05
N ILE A 96 -3.72 -7.59 17.97
CA ILE A 96 -3.06 -7.30 19.25
C ILE A 96 -3.01 -8.56 20.13
N ALA A 97 -4.08 -9.36 20.16
CA ALA A 97 -4.15 -10.58 20.99
C ALA A 97 -3.14 -11.65 20.56
N ILE A 98 -2.80 -11.72 19.26
CA ILE A 98 -1.79 -12.67 18.73
C ILE A 98 -0.36 -12.16 18.99
N GLY A 99 -0.18 -10.85 19.17
CA GLY A 99 1.13 -10.22 19.27
C GLY A 99 1.72 -10.20 20.68
N ASN A 100 2.35 -11.30 21.07
CA ASN A 100 3.21 -11.37 22.26
C ASN A 100 4.72 -11.38 21.93
N ASP A 101 5.08 -11.13 20.66
CA ASP A 101 6.47 -11.05 20.21
C ASP A 101 6.59 -9.80 19.32
N ASP A 102 7.66 -9.02 19.47
CA ASP A 102 7.94 -7.70 18.87
C ASP A 102 7.90 -7.65 17.31
N ARG A 103 7.49 -8.76 16.68
CA ARG A 103 7.30 -8.96 15.25
C ARG A 103 5.95 -8.45 14.73
N LEU A 104 5.12 -7.83 15.57
CA LEU A 104 3.87 -7.20 15.10
C LEU A 104 4.08 -6.06 14.10
N ILE A 105 5.30 -5.52 14.01
CA ILE A 105 5.68 -4.55 12.96
C ILE A 105 5.73 -5.22 11.57
N GLN A 106 5.72 -6.55 11.51
CA GLN A 106 5.60 -7.35 10.28
C GLN A 106 4.17 -7.82 9.96
N VAL A 107 3.17 -7.48 10.79
CA VAL A 107 1.77 -7.52 10.32
C VAL A 107 1.59 -6.31 9.42
N ASP A 108 2.07 -6.51 8.19
CA ASP A 108 2.05 -5.61 7.04
C ASP A 108 0.60 -5.31 6.63
N ILE A 109 -0.11 -4.57 7.50
CA ILE A 109 -1.40 -3.93 7.17
C ILE A 109 -1.08 -2.68 6.37
N SER A 110 -0.51 -2.87 5.18
CA SER A 110 -0.29 -1.81 4.18
C SER A 110 0.95 -0.97 4.44
N LEU A 111 2.14 -1.44 4.03
CA LEU A 111 3.07 -0.58 3.27
C LEU A 111 4.23 -1.33 2.59
N HIS A 112 4.52 -2.60 2.93
CA HIS A 112 5.79 -3.21 2.55
C HIS A 112 5.81 -3.83 1.14
N ALA A 113 4.70 -3.89 0.41
CA ALA A 113 4.69 -4.39 -0.98
C ALA A 113 5.06 -3.36 -2.05
N ALA A 114 5.27 -2.09 -1.71
CA ALA A 114 5.82 -1.11 -2.67
C ALA A 114 7.34 -1.28 -2.89
N LEU A 115 8.01 -2.19 -2.16
CA LEU A 115 9.47 -2.26 -2.09
C LEU A 115 10.12 -3.58 -2.50
N THR A 116 9.36 -4.55 -3.04
CA THR A 116 9.94 -5.87 -3.39
C THR A 116 9.53 -6.37 -4.78
N LEU A 117 9.43 -5.47 -5.76
CA LEU A 117 9.55 -5.79 -7.19
C LEU A 117 10.46 -4.77 -7.88
#